data_AF-A0A0R2QXE9-F1
#
_entry.id   AF-A0A0R2QXE9-F1
#
_cell.length_a   1.000
_cell.length_b   1.000
_cell.length_c   1.000
_cell.angle_alpha   90.00
_cell.angle_beta   90.00
_cell.angle_gamma   90.00
#
_symmetry.space_group_name_H-M   'P 1'
#
loop_
_entity.id
_entity.type
_entity.pdbx_description
1 polymer ?
#
loop_
_entity_poly.entity_id
_entity_poly.type
_entity_poly.pdbx_seq_one_letter_code
_entity_poly.pdbx_strand_id
1 'polypeptide(L)'
;MKKSIYSSIIIFLLSSQLAAEDIKQAATAKVSSELNSLKNNYISNAITSLENLIIEKIPNTEISITGAEEFKPQYEILTVQPLRDDGKNITFFQGSLLRWDGDRDTINLGIGQRKFLLDKTVMLGANAFYDHEFQIDHSRTGLGLEMITGVGEARTNRYFANSNSRKNNNRSDAEEVALDGYDYEIGTHAPYIPDWKFFIKYFTWDKPNTSVDIEGYTYSTEFMTPFGLKLVAGLNKYDNSKDEQAFFSLVFSSSKTDKNKKIIQAKAYDLKSVEDQKLTKVRRQNKIINSSFSIKAGGY
;
A
#
# COMPACT_ATOMS: atom_id res chain seq x y z
N MET A 1 10.92 54.39 3.24
CA MET A 1 9.88 53.35 3.03
C MET A 1 10.51 52.02 2.66
N LYS A 2 10.73 51.13 3.63
CA LYS A 2 11.06 49.69 3.47
C LYS A 2 11.27 49.13 4.89
N LYS A 3 10.21 48.60 5.50
CA LYS A 3 10.20 47.75 6.71
C LYS A 3 8.74 47.55 7.15
N SER A 4 8.04 46.55 6.62
CA SER A 4 6.79 46.03 7.25
C SER A 4 6.27 44.70 6.69
N ILE A 5 6.97 43.97 5.82
CA ILE A 5 6.46 42.69 5.27
C ILE A 5 7.07 41.46 5.97
N TYR A 6 8.19 41.61 6.69
CA TYR A 6 8.87 40.50 7.38
C TYR A 6 8.30 40.15 8.76
N SER A 7 7.42 40.97 9.35
CA SER A 7 6.85 40.71 10.69
C SER A 7 5.66 39.74 10.65
N SER A 8 4.82 39.79 9.61
CA SER A 8 3.59 38.99 9.55
C SER A 8 3.82 37.53 9.11
N ILE A 9 4.89 37.23 8.37
CA ILE A 9 5.24 35.86 7.96
C ILE A 9 5.89 35.08 9.12
N ILE A 10 6.65 35.78 9.97
CA ILE A 10 7.27 35.18 11.17
C ILE A 10 6.21 34.83 12.21
N ILE A 11 5.16 35.65 12.37
CA ILE A 11 4.06 35.34 13.31
C ILE A 11 3.20 34.15 12.83
N PHE A 12 3.05 33.95 11.51
CA PHE A 12 2.36 32.78 10.95
C PHE A 12 3.20 31.49 11.01
N LEU A 13 4.53 31.60 10.95
CA LEU A 13 5.46 30.49 11.14
C LEU A 13 5.63 30.12 12.62
N LEU A 14 5.59 31.07 13.55
CA LEU A 14 5.62 30.79 15.00
C LEU A 14 4.30 30.21 15.51
N SER A 15 3.14 30.60 14.98
CA SER A 15 1.85 29.97 15.36
C SER A 15 1.73 28.53 14.88
N SER A 16 2.45 28.14 13.81
CA SER A 16 2.51 26.76 13.33
C SER A 16 3.40 25.83 14.17
N GLN A 17 4.36 26.37 14.93
CA GLN A 17 5.19 25.61 15.87
C GLN A 17 4.47 25.34 17.20
N LEU A 18 3.68 26.29 17.68
CA LEU A 18 2.88 26.11 18.91
C LEU A 18 1.68 25.17 18.70
N ALA A 19 1.01 25.21 17.54
CA ALA A 19 -0.04 24.23 17.23
C ALA A 19 0.50 22.82 16.96
N ALA A 20 1.74 22.69 16.45
CA ALA A 20 2.40 21.40 16.26
C ALA A 20 2.85 20.77 17.58
N GLU A 21 3.25 21.53 18.60
CA GLU A 21 3.58 20.98 19.92
C GLU A 21 2.34 20.52 20.69
N ASP A 22 1.21 21.25 20.62
CA ASP A 22 -0.05 20.86 21.26
C ASP A 22 -0.77 19.70 20.56
N ILE A 23 -0.75 19.64 19.21
CA ILE A 23 -1.26 18.47 18.46
C ILE A 23 -0.34 17.26 18.67
N LYS A 24 0.98 17.46 18.77
CA LYS A 24 1.95 16.40 19.06
C LYS A 24 1.86 15.94 20.52
N GLN A 25 1.56 16.81 21.50
CA GLN A 25 1.30 16.42 22.89
C GLN A 25 -0.06 15.73 23.04
N ALA A 26 -1.11 16.19 22.38
CA ALA A 26 -2.43 15.54 22.38
C ALA A 26 -2.41 14.20 21.65
N ALA A 27 -1.71 14.09 20.52
CA ALA A 27 -1.47 12.82 19.82
C ALA A 27 -0.56 11.89 20.64
N THR A 28 0.52 12.40 21.26
CA THR A 28 1.43 11.59 22.09
C THR A 28 0.76 11.15 23.39
N ALA A 29 -0.11 11.96 24.00
CA ALA A 29 -0.85 11.61 25.22
C ALA A 29 -1.99 10.62 24.94
N LYS A 30 -2.71 10.77 23.83
CA LYS A 30 -3.81 9.86 23.44
C LYS A 30 -3.27 8.52 22.92
N VAL A 31 -2.17 8.54 22.16
CA VAL A 31 -1.42 7.32 21.81
C VAL A 31 -0.79 6.70 23.06
N SER A 32 -0.25 7.47 24.00
CA SER A 32 0.32 6.90 25.25
C SER A 32 -0.75 6.35 26.20
N SER A 33 -1.97 6.89 26.23
CA SER A 33 -3.06 6.32 27.04
C SER A 33 -3.65 5.06 26.42
N GLU A 34 -3.72 4.97 25.09
CA GLU A 34 -4.16 3.78 24.37
C GLU A 34 -3.06 2.69 24.33
N LEU A 35 -1.78 3.06 24.26
CA LEU A 35 -0.67 2.10 24.38
C LEU A 35 -0.52 1.55 25.81
N ASN A 36 -0.89 2.34 26.83
CA ASN A 36 -0.91 1.89 28.22
C ASN A 36 -2.11 1.00 28.57
N SER A 37 -3.24 1.09 27.85
CA SER A 37 -4.35 0.12 27.97
C SER A 37 -4.13 -1.14 27.13
N LEU A 38 -3.20 -1.10 26.16
CA LEU A 38 -2.68 -2.24 25.42
C LEU A 38 -1.53 -2.99 26.15
N LYS A 39 -1.22 -2.62 27.40
CA LYS A 39 -0.30 -3.32 28.32
C LYS A 39 -0.87 -4.65 28.82
N ASN A 40 -1.10 -5.58 27.91
CA ASN A 40 -0.88 -7.00 28.18
C ASN A 40 -0.04 -7.58 27.04
N ASN A 41 1.29 -7.42 27.19
CA ASN A 41 2.44 -8.22 26.73
C ASN A 41 2.55 -8.77 25.29
N TYR A 42 1.59 -8.54 24.39
CA TYR A 42 1.64 -9.11 23.04
C TYR A 42 2.15 -8.15 21.96
N ILE A 43 1.88 -6.84 22.08
CA ILE A 43 2.13 -5.89 20.98
C ILE A 43 3.51 -5.19 21.07
N SER A 44 4.07 -4.96 22.27
CA SER A 44 5.44 -4.45 22.40
C SER A 44 6.50 -5.47 22.00
N ASN A 45 6.22 -6.75 22.24
CA ASN A 45 7.02 -7.86 21.74
C ASN A 45 6.79 -8.04 20.25
N ALA A 46 5.57 -7.88 19.71
CA ALA A 46 5.35 -7.93 18.27
C ALA A 46 6.08 -6.79 17.52
N ILE A 47 6.01 -5.54 17.96
CA ILE A 47 6.69 -4.41 17.29
C ILE A 47 8.22 -4.53 17.42
N THR A 48 8.74 -4.87 18.60
CA THR A 48 10.19 -5.10 18.79
C THR A 48 10.68 -6.36 18.04
N SER A 49 9.86 -7.42 17.96
CA SER A 49 10.18 -8.63 17.18
C SER A 49 10.02 -8.41 15.67
N LEU A 50 9.11 -7.56 15.22
CA LEU A 50 8.96 -7.13 13.82
C LEU A 50 10.11 -6.20 13.43
N GLU A 51 10.47 -5.24 14.29
CA GLU A 51 11.68 -4.42 14.13
C GLU A 51 12.92 -5.30 14.07
N ASN A 52 13.09 -6.26 15.00
CA ASN A 52 14.23 -7.18 14.97
C ASN A 52 14.23 -8.13 13.76
N LEU A 53 13.08 -8.58 13.25
CA LEU A 53 12.96 -9.35 12.00
C LEU A 53 13.30 -8.51 10.75
N ILE A 54 12.94 -7.22 10.71
CA ILE A 54 13.27 -6.30 9.62
C ILE A 54 14.75 -5.86 9.68
N ILE A 55 15.27 -5.69 10.90
CA ILE A 55 16.66 -5.33 11.20
C ILE A 55 17.58 -6.54 10.91
N GLU A 56 17.11 -7.78 11.07
CA GLU A 56 17.79 -8.98 10.60
C GLU A 56 17.55 -9.28 9.11
N LYS A 57 18.32 -8.58 8.27
CA LYS A 57 19.05 -9.16 7.11
C LYS A 57 18.30 -9.60 5.84
N ILE A 58 17.06 -9.18 5.56
CA ILE A 58 16.48 -9.39 4.21
C ILE A 58 16.29 -8.05 3.48
N PRO A 59 17.20 -7.66 2.56
CA PRO A 59 17.10 -6.43 1.76
C PRO A 59 15.75 -6.32 1.05
N ASN A 60 15.26 -5.10 0.80
CA ASN A 60 14.01 -4.90 0.04
C ASN A 60 12.77 -5.58 0.66
N THR A 61 12.75 -5.67 1.99
CA THR A 61 11.59 -6.13 2.75
C THR A 61 10.88 -4.93 3.37
N GLU A 62 9.56 -4.95 3.35
CA GLU A 62 8.72 -3.98 4.03
C GLU A 62 7.65 -4.67 4.89
N ILE A 63 7.29 -4.00 5.98
CA ILE A 63 6.15 -4.38 6.81
C ILE A 63 5.15 -3.24 6.79
N SER A 64 3.90 -3.57 6.47
CA SER A 64 2.80 -2.62 6.51
C SER A 64 1.80 -2.97 7.59
N ILE A 65 1.28 -1.93 8.24
CA ILE A 65 0.13 -2.00 9.14
C ILE A 65 -0.92 -1.08 8.56
N THR A 66 -2.09 -1.62 8.23
CA THR A 66 -3.20 -0.86 7.65
C THR A 66 -4.41 -0.88 8.58
N GLY A 67 -4.87 0.31 8.98
CA GLY A 67 -6.18 0.50 9.59
C GLY A 67 -7.16 0.98 8.53
N ALA A 68 -8.40 0.51 8.59
CA ALA A 68 -9.50 1.01 7.77
C ALA A 68 -10.74 1.16 8.64
N GLU A 69 -11.60 2.13 8.31
CA GLU A 69 -12.86 2.33 9.02
C GLU A 69 -13.68 1.04 9.01
N GLU A 70 -14.21 0.66 10.18
CA GLU A 70 -15.05 -0.54 10.37
C GLU A 70 -14.38 -1.90 10.11
N PHE A 71 -13.07 -1.94 9.81
CA PHE A 71 -12.32 -3.18 9.62
C PHE A 71 -11.25 -3.38 10.70
N LYS A 72 -10.97 -4.66 10.99
CA LYS A 72 -9.84 -5.03 11.84
C LYS A 72 -8.52 -4.61 11.17
N PRO A 73 -7.50 -4.21 11.95
CA PRO A 73 -6.17 -3.93 11.42
C PRO A 73 -5.62 -5.07 10.57
N GLN A 74 -4.92 -4.71 9.50
CA GLN A 74 -4.26 -5.63 8.59
C GLN A 74 -2.75 -5.49 8.72
N TYR A 75 -2.04 -6.61 8.57
CA TYR A 75 -0.59 -6.66 8.65
C TYR A 75 -0.04 -7.37 7.42
N GLU A 76 0.97 -6.82 6.77
CA GLU A 76 1.61 -7.45 5.62
C GLU A 76 3.12 -7.41 5.79
N ILE A 77 3.79 -8.53 5.56
CA ILE A 77 5.23 -8.62 5.38
C ILE A 77 5.48 -8.96 3.92
N LEU A 78 6.19 -8.10 3.21
CA LEU A 78 6.44 -8.23 1.77
C LEU A 78 7.92 -8.09 1.47
N THR A 79 8.45 -8.93 0.58
CA THR A 79 9.84 -8.86 0.13
C THR A 79 9.94 -8.94 -1.39
N VAL A 80 10.86 -8.17 -1.97
CA VAL A 80 11.14 -8.17 -3.42
C VAL A 80 12.61 -8.46 -3.64
N GLN A 81 12.93 -9.63 -4.19
CA GLN A 81 14.31 -10.07 -4.38
C GLN A 81 14.69 -10.13 -5.86
N PRO A 82 15.86 -9.63 -6.25
CA PRO A 82 16.37 -9.85 -7.60
C PRO A 82 16.76 -11.32 -7.76
N LEU A 83 16.25 -11.97 -8.82
CA LEU A 83 16.71 -13.29 -9.25
C LEU A 83 17.82 -13.18 -10.29
N ARG A 84 17.70 -12.19 -11.18
CA ARG A 84 18.70 -11.87 -12.21
C ARG A 84 18.64 -10.39 -12.54
N ASP A 85 19.79 -9.74 -12.61
CA ASP A 85 19.91 -8.34 -13.00
C ASP A 85 21.05 -8.21 -14.01
N ASP A 86 20.73 -7.83 -15.24
CA ASP A 86 21.71 -7.60 -16.32
C ASP A 86 21.90 -6.10 -16.62
N GLY A 87 21.34 -5.22 -15.78
CA GLY A 87 21.38 -3.76 -15.92
C GLY A 87 20.37 -3.18 -16.91
N LYS A 88 19.90 -3.96 -17.89
CA LYS A 88 18.84 -3.56 -18.83
C LYS A 88 17.52 -4.25 -18.52
N ASN A 89 17.58 -5.47 -18.00
CA ASN A 89 16.46 -6.30 -17.59
C ASN A 89 16.73 -6.80 -16.17
N ILE A 90 15.65 -6.88 -15.41
CA ILE A 90 15.65 -7.46 -14.08
C ILE A 90 14.53 -8.49 -13.99
N THR A 91 14.87 -9.70 -13.58
CA THR A 91 13.92 -10.72 -13.15
C THR A 91 13.91 -10.72 -11.64
N PHE A 92 12.73 -10.63 -11.03
CA PHE A 92 12.58 -10.55 -9.59
C PHE A 92 11.53 -11.55 -9.09
N PHE A 93 11.70 -11.94 -7.83
CA PHE A 93 10.71 -12.65 -7.04
C PHE A 93 10.05 -11.65 -6.08
N GLN A 94 8.75 -11.78 -5.88
CA GLN A 94 8.04 -11.07 -4.82
C GLN A 94 7.24 -12.07 -3.99
N GLY A 95 7.42 -12.02 -2.67
CA GLY A 95 6.66 -12.83 -1.73
C GLY A 95 6.02 -11.95 -0.65
N SER A 96 4.80 -12.27 -0.24
CA SER A 96 4.18 -11.63 0.91
C SER A 96 3.35 -12.59 1.75
N LEU A 97 3.28 -12.28 3.05
CA LEU A 97 2.35 -12.86 4.01
C LEU A 97 1.47 -11.74 4.53
N LEU A 98 0.16 -11.85 4.31
CA LEU A 98 -0.84 -10.86 4.66
C LEU A 98 -1.82 -11.47 5.67
N ARG A 99 -2.01 -10.81 6.82
CA ARG A 99 -3.13 -11.06 7.72
C ARG A 99 -4.17 -9.97 7.58
N TRP A 100 -5.42 -10.36 7.37
CA TRP A 100 -6.54 -9.45 7.19
C TRP A 100 -7.83 -10.00 7.83
N ASP A 101 -8.81 -9.13 8.07
CA ASP A 101 -10.09 -9.48 8.69
C ASP A 101 -9.95 -10.18 10.08
N GLY A 102 -8.80 -9.98 10.71
CA GLY A 102 -8.43 -10.47 12.04
C GLY A 102 -7.83 -11.88 12.08
N ASP A 103 -8.25 -12.77 11.19
CA ASP A 103 -7.89 -14.18 11.25
C ASP A 103 -7.56 -14.81 9.89
N ARG A 104 -7.69 -14.09 8.78
CA ARG A 104 -7.35 -14.60 7.44
C ARG A 104 -5.90 -14.31 7.11
N ASP A 105 -5.16 -15.36 6.80
CA ASP A 105 -3.79 -15.34 6.33
C ASP A 105 -3.76 -15.69 4.85
N THR A 106 -3.06 -14.87 4.07
CA THR A 106 -2.87 -15.05 2.64
C THR A 106 -1.39 -15.00 2.34
N ILE A 107 -0.90 -16.00 1.61
CA ILE A 107 0.41 -15.98 1.00
C ILE A 107 0.29 -15.57 -0.46
N ASN A 108 1.16 -14.67 -0.91
CA ASN A 108 1.28 -14.29 -2.31
C ASN A 108 2.70 -14.59 -2.78
N LEU A 109 2.83 -15.32 -3.88
CA LEU A 109 4.11 -15.68 -4.48
C LEU A 109 4.10 -15.25 -5.94
N GLY A 110 5.06 -14.43 -6.34
CA GLY A 110 5.11 -13.90 -7.68
C GLY A 110 6.50 -13.83 -8.28
N ILE A 111 6.51 -13.84 -9.60
CA ILE A 111 7.69 -13.60 -10.42
C ILE A 111 7.38 -12.46 -11.38
N GLY A 112 8.36 -11.61 -11.62
CA GLY A 112 8.22 -10.53 -12.59
C GLY A 112 9.50 -10.28 -13.37
N GLN A 113 9.34 -9.63 -14.51
CA GLN A 113 10.42 -9.15 -15.34
C GLN A 113 10.19 -7.68 -15.64
N ARG A 114 11.20 -6.84 -15.40
CA ARG A 114 11.22 -5.44 -15.84
C ARG A 114 12.33 -5.21 -16.84
N LYS A 115 12.11 -4.26 -17.74
CA LYS A 115 13.04 -3.82 -18.78
C LYS A 115 13.13 -2.31 -18.79
N PHE A 116 14.35 -1.80 -18.78
CA PHE A 116 14.66 -0.40 -18.93
C PHE A 116 14.75 -0.01 -20.40
N LEU A 117 14.13 1.11 -20.75
CA LEU A 117 14.11 1.74 -22.06
C LEU A 117 14.53 3.20 -21.93
N LEU A 118 14.86 3.84 -23.08
CA LEU A 118 15.15 5.27 -23.17
C LEU A 118 16.14 5.75 -22.10
N ASP A 119 17.36 5.18 -22.10
CA ASP A 119 18.39 5.49 -21.11
C ASP A 119 17.92 5.34 -19.65
N LYS A 120 17.12 4.29 -19.41
CA LYS A 120 16.53 3.92 -18.12
C LYS A 120 15.52 4.94 -17.56
N THR A 121 15.01 5.86 -18.38
CA THR A 121 13.95 6.80 -17.96
C THR A 121 12.56 6.19 -17.95
N VAL A 122 12.38 5.06 -18.65
CA VAL A 122 11.14 4.28 -18.67
C VAL A 122 11.45 2.84 -18.30
N MET A 123 10.67 2.29 -17.38
CA MET A 123 10.70 0.88 -16.99
C MET A 123 9.36 0.25 -17.33
N LEU A 124 9.38 -0.79 -18.16
CA LEU A 124 8.21 -1.63 -18.42
C LEU A 124 8.36 -2.94 -17.67
N GLY A 125 7.27 -3.48 -17.15
CA GLY A 125 7.29 -4.77 -16.46
C GLY A 125 6.06 -5.62 -16.72
N ALA A 126 6.25 -6.92 -16.57
CA ALA A 126 5.20 -7.92 -16.53
C ALA A 126 5.41 -8.80 -15.30
N ASN A 127 4.32 -9.23 -14.66
CA ASN A 127 4.37 -10.05 -13.47
C ASN A 127 3.24 -11.09 -13.44
N ALA A 128 3.51 -12.18 -12.74
CA ALA A 128 2.55 -13.25 -12.48
C ALA A 128 2.61 -13.65 -11.01
N PHE A 129 1.45 -13.89 -10.42
CA PHE A 129 1.29 -14.21 -9.00
C PHE A 129 0.39 -15.42 -8.81
N TYR A 130 0.70 -16.20 -7.78
CA TYR A 130 -0.17 -17.18 -7.18
C TYR A 130 -0.47 -16.74 -5.74
N ASP A 131 -1.75 -16.59 -5.43
CA ASP A 131 -2.25 -16.24 -4.10
C ASP A 131 -2.98 -17.42 -3.50
N HIS A 132 -2.79 -17.63 -2.21
CA HIS A 132 -3.48 -18.67 -1.46
C HIS A 132 -3.86 -18.17 -0.07
N GLU A 133 -5.16 -18.23 0.23
CA GLU A 133 -5.70 -17.95 1.56
C GLU A 133 -5.93 -19.26 2.31
N PHE A 134 -5.35 -19.37 3.51
CA PHE A 134 -5.33 -20.64 4.24
C PHE A 134 -6.65 -20.98 4.93
N GLN A 135 -7.40 -19.99 5.38
CA GLN A 135 -8.55 -20.18 6.26
C GLN A 135 -9.73 -20.81 5.53
N ILE A 136 -10.01 -20.32 4.31
CA ILE A 136 -11.10 -20.83 3.47
C ILE A 136 -10.58 -21.69 2.30
N ASP A 137 -9.25 -21.81 2.16
CA ASP A 137 -8.61 -22.56 1.07
C ASP A 137 -8.97 -22.00 -0.32
N HIS A 138 -8.99 -20.67 -0.42
CA HIS A 138 -9.16 -19.96 -1.70
C HIS A 138 -7.81 -19.77 -2.39
N SER A 139 -7.81 -19.91 -3.71
CA SER A 139 -6.63 -19.68 -4.53
C SER A 139 -6.95 -18.81 -5.74
N ARG A 140 -5.96 -18.02 -6.16
CA ARG A 140 -6.11 -17.05 -7.24
C ARG A 140 -4.81 -16.88 -8.01
N THR A 141 -4.89 -16.76 -9.32
CA THR A 141 -3.77 -16.38 -10.17
C THR A 141 -3.92 -14.93 -10.63
N GLY A 142 -2.86 -14.15 -10.53
CA GLY A 142 -2.81 -12.76 -10.99
C GLY A 142 -1.81 -12.57 -12.11
N LEU A 143 -2.16 -11.76 -13.11
CA LEU A 143 -1.25 -11.29 -14.16
C LEU A 143 -1.27 -9.77 -14.17
N GLY A 144 -0.10 -9.14 -14.31
CA GLY A 144 0.02 -7.68 -14.27
C GLY A 144 1.02 -7.13 -15.27
N LEU A 145 0.76 -5.90 -15.72
CA LEU A 145 1.66 -5.09 -16.52
C LEU A 145 1.89 -3.74 -15.83
N GLU A 146 3.11 -3.21 -15.93
CA GLU A 146 3.48 -1.93 -15.34
C GLU A 146 4.33 -1.09 -16.28
N MET A 147 4.14 0.22 -16.21
CA MET A 147 5.00 1.24 -16.81
C MET A 147 5.34 2.27 -15.73
N ILE A 148 6.63 2.48 -15.48
CA ILE A 148 7.11 3.41 -14.46
C ILE A 148 8.08 4.38 -15.12
N THR A 149 7.90 5.67 -14.85
CA THR A 149 8.76 6.77 -15.32
C THR A 149 9.09 7.68 -14.15
N GLY A 150 10.02 8.63 -14.34
CA GLY A 150 10.36 9.61 -13.32
C GLY A 150 9.21 10.55 -12.91
N VAL A 151 8.14 10.64 -13.72
CA VAL A 151 7.04 11.61 -13.55
C VAL A 151 5.68 10.96 -13.30
N GLY A 152 5.55 9.66 -13.58
CA GLY A 152 4.28 8.96 -13.47
C GLY A 152 4.42 7.46 -13.71
N GLU A 153 3.38 6.75 -13.30
CA GLU A 153 3.30 5.30 -13.33
C GLU A 153 1.89 4.84 -13.71
N ALA A 154 1.82 3.72 -14.41
CA ALA A 154 0.56 3.11 -14.84
C ALA A 154 0.64 1.59 -14.72
N ARG A 155 -0.44 0.97 -14.28
CA ARG A 155 -0.53 -0.48 -14.07
C ARG A 155 -1.89 -1.02 -14.45
N THR A 156 -1.89 -2.28 -14.83
CA THR A 156 -3.11 -3.07 -14.95
C THR A 156 -2.86 -4.45 -14.39
N ASN A 157 -3.82 -4.98 -13.65
CA ASN A 157 -3.78 -6.32 -13.13
C ASN A 157 -5.09 -7.03 -13.45
N ARG A 158 -5.00 -8.33 -13.73
CA ARG A 158 -6.15 -9.22 -13.89
C ARG A 158 -6.00 -10.41 -12.96
N TYR A 159 -7.10 -10.80 -12.35
CA TYR A 159 -7.16 -11.84 -11.33
C TYR A 159 -8.14 -12.92 -11.76
N PHE A 160 -7.72 -14.17 -11.62
CA PHE A 160 -8.47 -15.36 -11.95
C PHE A 160 -8.60 -16.20 -10.69
N ALA A 161 -9.82 -16.41 -10.21
CA ALA A 161 -10.13 -17.31 -9.13
C ALA A 161 -9.94 -18.76 -9.60
N ASN A 162 -9.11 -19.50 -8.87
CA ASN A 162 -8.81 -20.91 -9.20
C ASN A 162 -9.63 -21.88 -8.33
N SER A 163 -10.20 -21.38 -7.23
CA SER A 163 -11.01 -22.15 -6.30
C SER A 163 -12.50 -22.00 -6.55
N ASN A 164 -13.24 -23.11 -6.46
CA ASN A 164 -14.70 -23.12 -6.47
C ASN A 164 -15.29 -22.58 -5.15
N SER A 165 -16.63 -22.61 -5.05
CA SER A 165 -17.35 -22.34 -3.80
C SER A 165 -16.80 -23.19 -2.63
N ARG A 166 -16.52 -22.53 -1.51
CA ARG A 166 -16.03 -23.13 -0.27
C ARG A 166 -16.92 -22.69 0.89
N LYS A 167 -17.13 -23.56 1.88
CA LYS A 167 -17.90 -23.20 3.08
C LYS A 167 -17.03 -22.44 4.07
N ASN A 168 -17.56 -21.34 4.60
CA ASN A 168 -16.92 -20.59 5.67
C ASN A 168 -17.34 -21.14 7.04
N ASN A 169 -16.76 -22.28 7.41
CA ASN A 169 -17.07 -23.01 8.64
C ASN A 169 -16.70 -22.23 9.92
N ASN A 170 -15.91 -21.16 9.80
CA ASN A 170 -15.44 -20.38 10.95
C ASN A 170 -16.32 -19.17 11.28
N ARG A 171 -17.29 -18.81 10.42
CA ARG A 171 -18.09 -17.57 10.60
C ARG A 171 -19.59 -17.74 10.45
N SER A 172 -20.05 -18.42 9.40
CA SER A 172 -21.48 -18.43 9.08
C SER A 172 -21.97 -19.71 8.42
N ASP A 173 -21.10 -20.70 8.20
CA ASP A 173 -21.35 -21.89 7.35
C ASP A 173 -21.85 -21.55 5.93
N ALA A 174 -21.80 -20.28 5.54
CA ALA A 174 -22.22 -19.80 4.24
C ALA A 174 -21.16 -20.13 3.19
N GLU A 175 -21.62 -20.33 1.96
CA GLU A 175 -20.76 -20.52 0.81
C GLU A 175 -20.11 -19.19 0.40
N GLU A 176 -18.79 -19.25 0.21
CA GLU A 176 -17.94 -18.15 -0.19
C GLU A 176 -17.21 -18.54 -1.49
N VAL A 177 -17.14 -17.60 -2.42
CA VAL A 177 -16.50 -17.80 -3.73
C VAL A 177 -15.45 -16.71 -3.91
N ALA A 178 -14.23 -17.09 -4.28
CA ALA A 178 -13.20 -16.14 -4.71
C ALA A 178 -13.63 -15.52 -6.05
N LEU A 179 -13.49 -14.20 -6.18
CA LEU A 179 -13.97 -13.48 -7.36
C LEU A 179 -12.85 -13.26 -8.38
N ASP A 180 -13.23 -13.40 -9.65
CA ASP A 180 -12.46 -12.85 -10.77
C ASP A 180 -12.51 -11.33 -10.72
N GLY A 181 -11.54 -10.67 -11.33
CA GLY A 181 -11.56 -9.23 -11.43
C GLY A 181 -10.37 -8.61 -12.12
N TYR A 182 -10.37 -7.29 -12.21
CA TYR A 182 -9.25 -6.54 -12.75
C TYR A 182 -9.16 -5.16 -12.11
N ASP A 183 -7.99 -4.56 -12.23
CA ASP A 183 -7.78 -3.16 -11.86
C ASP A 183 -6.89 -2.43 -12.87
N TYR A 184 -7.08 -1.11 -12.90
CA TYR A 184 -6.22 -0.15 -13.61
C TYR A 184 -5.82 0.93 -12.63
N GLU A 185 -4.53 1.22 -12.52
CA GLU A 185 -4.02 2.27 -11.64
C GLU A 185 -3.12 3.22 -12.43
N ILE A 186 -3.31 4.52 -12.20
CA ILE A 186 -2.40 5.56 -12.65
C ILE A 186 -1.93 6.37 -11.44
N GLY A 187 -0.69 6.85 -11.50
CA GLY A 187 -0.12 7.66 -10.45
C GLY A 187 0.88 8.69 -10.95
N THR A 188 1.04 9.74 -10.16
CA THR A 188 2.05 10.78 -10.34
C THR A 188 2.50 11.29 -8.98
N HIS A 189 3.43 12.23 -8.95
CA HIS A 189 3.89 12.86 -7.72
C HIS A 189 3.55 14.35 -7.67
N ALA A 190 3.54 14.90 -6.46
CA ALA A 190 3.35 16.32 -6.23
C ALA A 190 4.42 17.13 -6.97
N PRO A 191 4.07 18.29 -7.55
CA PRO A 191 5.05 19.19 -8.13
C PRO A 191 6.16 19.49 -7.14
N TYR A 192 7.41 19.36 -7.59
CA TYR A 192 8.62 19.61 -6.80
C TYR A 192 8.86 18.66 -5.62
N ILE A 193 7.98 17.69 -5.35
CA ILE A 193 8.08 16.73 -4.24
C ILE A 193 7.83 15.29 -4.77
N PRO A 194 8.84 14.63 -5.36
CA PRO A 194 8.72 13.27 -5.92
C PRO A 194 8.33 12.19 -4.91
N ASP A 195 8.66 12.40 -3.64
CA ASP A 195 8.39 11.46 -2.55
C ASP A 195 6.93 11.51 -2.07
N TRP A 196 6.14 12.48 -2.56
CA TRP A 196 4.71 12.58 -2.33
C TRP A 196 3.95 12.16 -3.59
N LYS A 197 3.38 10.96 -3.59
CA LYS A 197 2.67 10.37 -4.73
C LYS A 197 1.16 10.40 -4.53
N PHE A 198 0.44 10.43 -5.65
CA PHE A 198 -1.01 10.35 -5.74
C PHE A 198 -1.40 9.28 -6.76
N PHE A 199 -2.45 8.53 -6.46
CA PHE A 199 -2.91 7.41 -7.26
C PHE A 199 -4.43 7.42 -7.40
N ILE A 200 -4.87 7.02 -8.58
CA ILE A 200 -6.27 6.68 -8.87
C ILE A 200 -6.27 5.27 -9.42
N LYS A 201 -7.07 4.40 -8.82
CA LYS A 201 -7.26 3.02 -9.26
C LYS A 201 -8.75 2.78 -9.52
N TYR A 202 -9.10 2.25 -10.68
CA TYR A 202 -10.41 1.64 -10.92
C TYR A 202 -10.31 0.13 -10.72
N PHE A 203 -11.33 -0.49 -10.15
CA PHE A 203 -11.40 -1.93 -9.95
C PHE A 203 -12.79 -2.48 -10.24
N THR A 204 -12.85 -3.74 -10.66
CA THR A 204 -14.08 -4.51 -10.84
C THR A 204 -13.85 -5.95 -10.36
N TRP A 205 -14.82 -6.52 -9.67
CA TRP A 205 -14.85 -7.92 -9.24
C TRP A 205 -16.18 -8.55 -9.61
N ASP A 206 -16.10 -9.63 -10.37
CA ASP A 206 -17.25 -10.30 -10.96
C ASP A 206 -17.93 -11.13 -9.87
N LYS A 207 -19.21 -10.87 -9.59
CA LYS A 207 -19.99 -11.63 -8.58
C LYS A 207 -20.84 -12.71 -9.26
N PRO A 208 -20.48 -14.00 -9.14
CA PRO A 208 -21.28 -15.07 -9.72
C PRO A 208 -22.71 -15.03 -9.19
N ASN A 209 -23.67 -15.33 -10.07
CA ASN A 209 -25.10 -15.46 -9.74
C ASN A 209 -25.75 -14.18 -9.17
N THR A 210 -25.15 -13.01 -9.41
CA THR A 210 -25.70 -11.70 -9.01
C THR A 210 -25.75 -10.78 -10.23
N SER A 211 -26.68 -9.82 -10.26
CA SER A 211 -26.80 -8.84 -11.36
C SER A 211 -25.94 -7.60 -11.15
N VAL A 212 -25.14 -7.56 -10.08
CA VAL A 212 -24.37 -6.38 -9.65
C VAL A 212 -22.98 -6.82 -9.21
N ASP A 213 -21.97 -6.37 -9.95
CA ASP A 213 -20.55 -6.59 -9.64
C ASP A 213 -20.07 -5.60 -8.57
N ILE A 214 -18.91 -5.91 -7.95
CA ILE A 214 -18.26 -4.96 -7.04
C ILE A 214 -17.28 -4.13 -7.88
N GLU A 215 -17.63 -2.87 -8.12
CA GLU A 215 -16.76 -1.95 -8.85
C GLU A 215 -16.67 -0.59 -8.17
N GLY A 216 -15.63 0.16 -8.55
CA GLY A 216 -15.44 1.52 -8.08
C GLY A 216 -14.00 2.01 -8.19
N TYR A 217 -13.67 3.00 -7.36
CA TYR A 217 -12.40 3.71 -7.40
C TYR A 217 -11.71 3.72 -6.04
N THR A 218 -10.38 3.59 -6.05
CA THR A 218 -9.52 3.94 -4.92
C THR A 218 -8.75 5.21 -5.25
N TYR A 219 -8.87 6.21 -4.38
CA TYR A 219 -7.99 7.37 -4.37
C TYR A 219 -6.98 7.20 -3.24
N SER A 220 -5.68 7.33 -3.52
CA SER A 220 -4.67 7.19 -2.47
C SER A 220 -3.50 8.13 -2.65
N THR A 221 -2.82 8.41 -1.54
CA THR A 221 -1.59 9.18 -1.51
C THR A 221 -0.54 8.46 -0.68
N GLU A 222 0.72 8.56 -1.11
CA GLU A 222 1.86 7.99 -0.41
C GLU A 222 2.90 9.08 -0.15
N PHE A 223 3.43 9.13 1.06
CA PHE A 223 4.54 10.02 1.40
C PHE A 223 5.69 9.22 2.01
N MET A 224 6.85 9.23 1.34
CA MET A 224 8.08 8.66 1.88
C MET A 224 8.80 9.69 2.75
N THR A 225 9.01 9.38 4.02
CA THR A 225 9.77 10.25 4.92
C THR A 225 11.29 10.03 4.75
N PRO A 226 12.13 11.03 5.07
CA PRO A 226 13.59 10.89 5.00
C PRO A 226 14.18 9.83 5.94
N PHE A 227 13.41 9.35 6.91
CA PHE A 227 13.81 8.34 7.89
C PHE A 227 13.26 6.94 7.59
N GLY A 228 12.69 6.72 6.38
CA GLY A 228 12.35 5.38 5.88
C GLY A 228 10.99 4.86 6.28
N LEU A 229 10.13 5.73 6.80
CA LEU A 229 8.73 5.45 7.01
C LEU A 229 7.96 5.92 5.79
N LYS A 230 7.12 5.07 5.22
CA LYS A 230 6.14 5.48 4.22
C LYS A 230 4.76 5.55 4.85
N LEU A 231 4.11 6.68 4.68
CA LEU A 231 2.74 6.93 5.10
C LEU A 231 1.83 6.77 3.88
N VAL A 232 0.74 6.02 4.03
CA VAL A 232 -0.26 5.86 2.97
C VAL A 232 -1.62 6.23 3.54
N ALA A 233 -2.40 7.00 2.79
CA ALA A 233 -3.79 7.28 3.11
C ALA A 233 -4.62 7.11 1.84
N GLY A 234 -5.86 6.63 1.96
CA GLY A 234 -6.73 6.51 0.81
C GLY A 234 -8.19 6.28 1.16
N LEU A 235 -8.99 6.23 0.10
CA LEU A 235 -10.44 6.15 0.13
C LEU A 235 -10.90 5.19 -0.97
N ASN A 236 -11.66 4.16 -0.60
CA ASN A 236 -12.37 3.33 -1.57
C ASN A 236 -13.80 3.84 -1.71
N LYS A 237 -14.22 4.11 -2.94
CA LYS A 237 -15.57 4.50 -3.31
C LYS A 237 -16.14 3.46 -4.24
N TYR A 238 -17.32 2.93 -3.93
CA TYR A 238 -17.98 1.88 -4.72
C TYR A 238 -19.14 2.47 -5.50
N ASP A 239 -19.33 2.07 -6.74
CA ASP A 239 -20.34 2.71 -7.62
C ASP A 239 -21.77 2.43 -7.13
N ASN A 240 -22.00 1.25 -6.52
CA ASN A 240 -23.29 0.81 -6.00
C ASN A 240 -23.43 0.96 -4.48
N SER A 241 -22.57 1.75 -3.82
CA SER A 241 -22.69 2.09 -2.40
C SER A 241 -22.52 3.58 -2.14
N LYS A 242 -23.23 4.10 -1.14
CA LYS A 242 -22.97 5.44 -0.61
C LYS A 242 -21.83 5.46 0.39
N ASP A 243 -21.38 4.29 0.84
CA ASP A 243 -20.34 4.17 1.83
C ASP A 243 -18.97 4.29 1.17
N GLU A 244 -18.15 5.16 1.73
CA GLU A 244 -16.75 5.29 1.39
C GLU A 244 -15.93 4.64 2.51
N GLN A 245 -14.84 3.97 2.16
CA GLN A 245 -13.99 3.28 3.14
C GLN A 245 -12.63 3.94 3.16
N ALA A 246 -12.39 4.79 4.16
CA ALA A 246 -11.09 5.38 4.41
C ALA A 246 -10.13 4.34 4.99
N PHE A 247 -8.86 4.41 4.58
CA PHE A 247 -7.79 3.60 5.13
C PHE A 247 -6.50 4.41 5.31
N PHE A 248 -5.68 3.96 6.25
CA PHE A 248 -4.38 4.51 6.55
C PHE A 248 -3.38 3.38 6.78
N SER A 249 -2.19 3.50 6.20
CA SER A 249 -1.12 2.51 6.36
C SER A 249 0.19 3.14 6.79
N LEU A 250 0.87 2.48 7.72
CA LEU A 250 2.26 2.71 8.08
C LEU A 250 3.11 1.62 7.46
N VAL A 251 4.11 1.99 6.66
CA VAL A 251 5.00 1.04 5.98
C VAL A 251 6.44 1.29 6.38
N PHE A 252 7.05 0.29 6.99
CA PHE A 252 8.45 0.28 7.41
C PHE A 252 9.26 -0.52 6.41
N SER A 253 10.37 0.04 5.88
CA SER A 253 11.23 -0.67 4.93
C SER A 253 12.64 -0.88 5.48
N SER A 254 13.21 -2.06 5.22
CA SER A 254 14.63 -2.37 5.48
C SER A 254 15.58 -1.64 4.51
N SER A 255 15.07 -1.02 3.45
CA SER A 255 15.89 -0.36 2.43
C SER A 255 16.55 0.92 2.93
N LYS A 256 17.78 1.18 2.48
CA LYS A 256 18.62 2.30 2.94
C LYS A 256 17.90 3.64 2.83
N THR A 257 17.79 4.32 3.96
CA THR A 257 17.31 5.69 4.04
C THR A 257 18.43 6.65 3.66
N ASP A 258 18.20 7.46 2.63
CA ASP A 258 19.08 8.59 2.35
C ASP A 258 18.61 9.80 3.17
N LYS A 259 19.18 9.91 4.38
CA LYS A 259 18.89 11.01 5.31
C LYS A 259 19.25 12.39 4.74
N ASN A 260 20.06 12.45 3.68
CA ASN A 260 20.49 13.68 3.02
C ASN A 260 19.67 14.00 1.76
N LYS A 261 18.71 13.15 1.39
CA LYS A 261 17.85 13.38 0.22
C LYS A 261 16.99 14.61 0.44
N LYS A 262 17.07 15.56 -0.49
CA LYS A 262 16.21 16.73 -0.51
C LYS A 262 14.80 16.31 -0.91
N ILE A 263 13.83 16.57 -0.03
CA ILE A 263 12.40 16.33 -0.28
C ILE A 263 11.89 17.24 -1.41
N ILE A 264 12.36 18.49 -1.46
CA ILE A 264 12.01 19.48 -2.47
C ILE A 264 13.11 19.54 -3.53
N GLN A 265 12.71 19.46 -4.81
CA GLN A 265 13.58 19.62 -5.96
C GLN A 265 13.26 20.89 -6.75
N ALA A 266 14.22 21.34 -7.57
CA ALA A 266 14.06 22.56 -8.37
C ALA A 266 13.11 22.42 -9.56
N LYS A 267 12.94 21.20 -10.10
CA LYS A 267 12.05 20.93 -11.24
C LYS A 267 10.78 20.25 -10.77
N ALA A 268 9.63 20.66 -11.29
CA ALA A 268 8.36 20.06 -10.91
C ALA A 268 8.29 18.58 -11.34
N TYR A 269 8.63 18.31 -12.60
CA TYR A 269 8.64 16.99 -13.24
C TYR A 269 9.95 16.83 -14.01
N ASP A 270 10.63 15.70 -13.83
CA ASP A 270 11.91 15.43 -14.50
C ASP A 270 11.97 13.95 -14.89
N LEU A 271 12.18 13.65 -16.17
CA LEU A 271 12.32 12.29 -16.68
C LEU A 271 13.72 11.75 -16.36
N LYS A 272 13.98 11.55 -15.07
CA LYS A 272 15.22 10.94 -14.57
C LYS A 272 15.18 9.43 -14.76
N SER A 273 16.36 8.81 -14.67
CA SER A 273 16.47 7.36 -14.60
C SER A 273 15.63 6.82 -13.45
N VAL A 274 14.92 5.72 -13.69
CA VAL A 274 14.11 4.97 -12.72
C VAL A 274 14.79 3.68 -12.25
N GLU A 275 16.10 3.57 -12.45
CA GLU A 275 16.88 2.39 -12.06
C GLU A 275 16.85 2.10 -10.55
N ASP A 276 16.71 3.14 -9.73
CA ASP A 276 16.53 3.03 -8.28
C ASP A 276 15.18 2.39 -7.88
N GLN A 277 14.20 2.41 -8.78
CA GLN A 277 12.87 1.81 -8.59
C GLN A 277 12.80 0.35 -9.05
N LYS A 278 13.92 -0.25 -9.48
CA LYS A 278 13.95 -1.60 -10.07
C LYS A 278 13.41 -2.71 -9.15
N LEU A 279 13.46 -2.51 -7.84
CA LEU A 279 12.94 -3.43 -6.81
C LEU A 279 11.74 -2.85 -6.03
N THR A 280 11.10 -1.79 -6.53
CA THR A 280 9.82 -1.33 -5.96
C THR A 280 8.79 -2.45 -6.05
N LYS A 281 7.99 -2.66 -4.98
CA LYS A 281 6.93 -3.67 -4.98
C LYS A 281 5.96 -3.51 -6.14
N VAL A 282 5.43 -4.61 -6.64
CA VAL A 282 4.31 -4.61 -7.57
C VAL A 282 3.07 -4.08 -6.83
N ARG A 283 2.41 -3.07 -7.40
CA ARG A 283 1.14 -2.55 -6.88
C ARG A 283 -0.01 -3.34 -7.51
N ARG A 284 -0.72 -4.08 -6.65
CA ARG A 284 -1.80 -5.01 -6.98
C ARG A 284 -2.68 -5.23 -5.75
N GLN A 285 -3.82 -5.91 -5.93
CA GLN A 285 -4.67 -6.38 -4.86
C GLN A 285 -4.15 -7.71 -4.31
N ASN A 286 -3.43 -7.72 -3.18
CA ASN A 286 -2.87 -8.96 -2.59
C ASN A 286 -3.90 -9.81 -1.83
N LYS A 287 -4.94 -9.19 -1.26
CA LYS A 287 -6.09 -9.91 -0.67
C LYS A 287 -6.95 -10.53 -1.77
N ILE A 288 -7.37 -11.78 -1.58
CA ILE A 288 -8.39 -12.42 -2.41
C ILE A 288 -9.75 -11.80 -2.05
N ILE A 289 -10.41 -11.17 -3.02
CA ILE A 289 -11.77 -10.66 -2.86
C ILE A 289 -12.73 -11.82 -3.05
N ASN A 290 -13.74 -11.91 -2.19
CA ASN A 290 -14.70 -13.00 -2.17
C ASN A 290 -16.15 -12.49 -2.15
N SER A 291 -17.10 -13.38 -2.41
CA SER A 291 -18.54 -13.06 -2.45
C SER A 291 -19.10 -12.59 -1.10
N SER A 292 -18.52 -13.05 0.02
CA SER A 292 -18.89 -12.65 1.38
C SER A 292 -18.42 -11.25 1.76
N PHE A 293 -17.67 -10.58 0.88
CA PHE A 293 -17.24 -9.21 1.06
C PHE A 293 -18.48 -8.31 1.15
N SER A 294 -18.86 -8.00 2.39
CA SER A 294 -19.89 -7.04 2.73
C SER A 294 -19.22 -5.71 3.02
N ILE A 295 -19.57 -4.69 2.24
CA ILE A 295 -19.49 -3.31 2.70
C ILE A 295 -20.54 -3.23 3.78
N LYS A 296 -20.16 -3.23 5.06
CA LYS A 296 -21.13 -2.97 6.11
C LYS A 296 -21.55 -1.52 5.94
N ALA A 297 -22.84 -1.31 5.72
CA ALA A 297 -23.41 0.01 5.77
C ALA A 297 -23.26 0.50 7.22
N GLY A 298 -22.52 1.58 7.41
CA GLY A 298 -22.45 2.28 8.68
C GLY A 298 -23.87 2.70 9.07
N GLY A 299 -24.47 1.96 10.01
CA GLY A 299 -25.68 2.40 10.68
C GLY A 299 -25.32 3.57 11.58
N TYR A 300 -25.95 4.72 11.32
CA TYR A 300 -25.90 5.93 12.14
C TYR A 300 -26.05 5.67 13.65
#